data_AF-A0A482ZP57-F1
#
_entry.id   AF-A0A482ZP57-F1
#
_cell.length_a   1.000
_cell.length_b   1.000
_cell.length_c   1.000
_cell.angle_alpha   90.00
_cell.angle_beta   90.00
_cell.angle_gamma   90.00
#
_symmetry.space_group_name_H-M   'P 1'
#
loop_
_entity.id
_entity.type
_entity.pdbx_description
1 polymer ?
#
loop_
_entity_poly.entity_id
_entity_poly.type
_entity_poly.pdbx_seq_one_letter_code
_entity_poly.pdbx_strand_id
1 'polypeptide(L)'
;MSLECALPPPTFNMANLTTYFITRLVSDKKAANDFKNLNKKAYPLFKDGHIQSIKACIYQQQYYITAICIPEMKKTLQYHIKLILGQDSGDISHAECGCPAGLGPSGSCKHIAALGYALEEYARIAHTPDQVSCTSQLQTWNQPRKRVLEPSEVVNIKFIKLEHGKSKRL
;
A
#
# COMPACT_ATOMS: atom_id res chain seq x y z
N MET A 1 13.30 -10.65 -31.05
CA MET A 1 14.19 -9.92 -30.13
C MET A 1 13.38 -8.80 -29.51
N SER A 2 12.65 -9.11 -28.44
CA SER A 2 11.81 -8.15 -27.71
C SER A 2 12.18 -8.35 -26.24
N LEU A 3 13.11 -7.52 -25.78
CA LEU A 3 13.65 -7.54 -24.43
C LEU A 3 12.51 -7.33 -23.43
N GLU A 4 12.38 -8.27 -22.51
CA GLU A 4 11.53 -8.16 -21.33
C GLU A 4 12.01 -6.96 -20.50
N CYS A 5 11.35 -5.81 -20.65
CA CYS A 5 11.48 -4.68 -19.72
C CYS A 5 10.75 -4.99 -18.40
N ALA A 6 11.05 -6.12 -17.77
CA ALA A 6 10.61 -6.38 -16.41
C ALA A 6 11.53 -5.60 -15.47
N LEU A 7 11.05 -4.47 -14.96
CA LEU A 7 11.71 -3.76 -13.87
C LEU A 7 11.92 -4.74 -12.71
N PRO A 8 13.14 -4.90 -12.17
CA PRO A 8 13.35 -5.74 -11.00
C PRO A 8 12.43 -5.28 -9.86
N PRO A 9 11.88 -6.20 -9.06
CA PRO A 9 11.06 -5.83 -7.92
C PRO A 9 11.90 -5.01 -6.92
N PRO A 10 11.34 -3.94 -6.34
CA PRO A 10 12.04 -3.17 -5.32
C PRO A 10 12.20 -4.03 -4.06
N THR A 11 13.35 -3.91 -3.38
CA THR A 11 13.61 -4.51 -2.07
C THR A 11 12.90 -3.71 -0.97
N PHE A 12 11.57 -3.66 -1.02
CA PHE A 12 10.75 -2.86 -0.12
C PHE A 12 9.99 -3.73 0.88
N ASN A 13 10.12 -3.42 2.17
CA ASN A 13 9.45 -4.16 3.25
C ASN A 13 8.73 -3.21 4.23
N MET A 14 7.94 -3.79 5.13
CA MET A 14 7.24 -3.01 6.17
C MET A 14 8.17 -2.30 7.15
N ALA A 15 9.39 -2.79 7.36
CA ALA A 15 10.37 -2.14 8.24
C ALA A 15 10.87 -0.82 7.63
N ASN A 16 11.10 -0.77 6.32
CA ASN A 16 11.51 0.44 5.59
C ASN A 16 10.40 1.50 5.66
N LEU A 17 9.16 1.09 5.42
CA LEU A 17 7.99 1.97 5.55
C LEU A 17 7.86 2.54 6.97
N THR A 18 7.94 1.65 7.97
CA THR A 18 7.77 2.06 9.37
C THR A 18 8.91 2.95 9.84
N THR A 19 10.15 2.62 9.47
CA THR A 19 11.34 3.42 9.76
C THR A 19 11.20 4.81 9.20
N TYR A 20 10.83 4.97 7.93
CA TYR A 20 10.59 6.28 7.31
C TYR A 20 9.58 7.11 8.11
N PHE A 21 8.44 6.54 8.49
CA PHE A 21 7.40 7.25 9.24
C PHE A 21 7.79 7.59 10.67
N ILE A 22 8.76 6.89 11.27
CA ILE A 22 9.28 7.16 12.62
C ILE A 22 10.40 8.20 12.59
N THR A 23 11.37 8.04 11.68
CA THR A 23 12.61 8.84 11.67
C THR A 23 12.47 10.15 10.91
N ARG A 24 11.45 10.31 10.07
CA ARG A 24 11.26 11.55 9.32
C ARG A 24 11.11 12.75 10.25
N LEU A 25 11.90 13.78 9.96
CA LEU A 25 11.83 15.05 10.68
C LEU A 25 10.86 15.98 9.96
N VAL A 26 10.03 16.66 10.75
CA VAL A 26 9.27 17.83 10.31
C VAL A 26 10.20 19.04 10.30
N SER A 27 9.82 20.13 9.65
CA SER A 27 10.55 21.40 9.64
C SER A 27 10.99 21.85 11.04
N ASP A 28 10.21 21.53 12.07
CA ASP A 28 10.50 21.82 13.49
C ASP A 28 11.53 20.86 14.13
N LYS A 29 12.20 20.01 13.34
CA LYS A 29 13.14 18.95 13.76
C LYS A 29 12.54 17.93 14.75
N LYS A 30 11.21 17.89 14.88
CA LYS A 30 10.48 16.89 15.67
C LYS A 30 9.96 15.78 14.77
N ALA A 31 9.80 14.58 15.33
CA ALA A 31 9.13 13.49 14.65
C ALA A 31 7.64 13.83 14.47
N ALA A 32 7.09 13.51 13.29
CA ALA A 32 5.70 13.84 12.95
C ALA A 32 4.65 13.03 13.75
N ASN A 33 5.06 11.91 14.36
CA ASN A 33 4.17 10.95 15.06
C ASN A 33 3.04 10.34 14.20
N ASP A 34 3.16 10.44 12.88
CA ASP A 34 2.16 9.94 11.92
C ASP A 34 2.11 8.41 11.81
N PHE A 35 3.14 7.71 12.29
CA PHE A 35 3.24 6.25 12.26
C PHE A 35 2.03 5.55 12.91
N LYS A 36 1.35 6.19 13.88
CA LYS A 36 0.13 5.65 14.50
C LYS A 36 -1.03 5.46 13.50
N ASN A 37 -1.04 6.25 12.42
CA ASN A 37 -2.07 6.20 11.39
C ASN A 37 -1.77 5.16 10.30
N LEU A 38 -0.58 4.56 10.28
CA LEU A 38 -0.15 3.60 9.26
C LEU A 38 -1.11 2.40 9.18
N ASN A 39 -1.39 1.74 10.31
CA ASN A 39 -2.30 0.60 10.34
C ASN A 39 -3.78 1.00 10.32
N LYS A 40 -4.16 2.08 11.00
CA LYS A 40 -5.58 2.42 11.23
C LYS A 40 -6.26 3.09 10.04
N LYS A 41 -5.49 3.85 9.25
CA LYS A 41 -6.01 4.65 8.13
C LYS A 41 -5.42 4.21 6.80
N ALA A 42 -4.10 4.06 6.70
CA ALA A 42 -3.47 3.78 5.40
C ALA A 42 -3.74 2.36 4.89
N TYR A 43 -3.73 1.34 5.77
CA TYR A 43 -4.01 -0.03 5.37
C TYR A 43 -5.43 -0.24 4.78
N PRO A 44 -6.51 0.31 5.37
CA PRO A 44 -7.83 0.30 4.73
C PRO A 44 -7.84 0.92 3.32
N LEU A 45 -7.22 2.10 3.13
CA LEU A 45 -7.14 2.72 1.79
C LEU A 45 -6.49 1.79 0.75
N PHE A 46 -5.42 1.11 1.15
CA PHE A 46 -4.76 0.13 0.30
C PHE A 46 -5.68 -1.06 0.01
N LYS A 47 -6.27 -1.66 1.05
CA LYS A 47 -7.15 -2.83 0.96
C LYS A 47 -8.37 -2.58 0.07
N ASP A 48 -8.92 -1.37 0.13
CA ASP A 48 -10.11 -0.95 -0.60
C ASP A 48 -9.78 -0.50 -2.04
N GLY A 49 -8.51 -0.56 -2.47
CA GLY A 49 -8.10 -0.31 -3.86
C GLY A 49 -8.05 1.16 -4.27
N HIS A 50 -7.79 2.06 -3.32
CA HIS A 50 -7.70 3.50 -3.60
C HIS A 50 -6.42 3.93 -4.33
N ILE A 51 -5.38 3.09 -4.31
CA ILE A 51 -4.12 3.32 -5.02
C ILE A 51 -4.25 2.77 -6.45
N GLN A 52 -4.04 3.62 -7.44
CA GLN A 52 -4.20 3.30 -8.85
C GLN A 52 -3.05 3.86 -9.69
N SER A 53 -2.89 3.32 -10.90
CA SER A 53 -1.96 3.83 -11.91
C SER A 53 -0.52 3.97 -11.39
N ILE A 54 -0.03 2.96 -10.68
CA ILE A 54 1.35 2.92 -10.20
C ILE A 54 2.27 2.76 -11.42
N LYS A 55 3.19 3.70 -11.58
CA LYS A 55 4.24 3.68 -12.60
C LYS A 55 5.59 3.79 -11.91
N ALA A 56 6.54 2.98 -12.34
CA ALA A 56 7.90 3.00 -11.82
C ALA A 56 8.90 3.11 -12.96
N CYS A 57 10.01 3.80 -12.72
CA CYS A 57 11.20 3.72 -13.55
C CYS A 57 12.45 3.69 -12.65
N ILE A 58 13.52 3.07 -13.14
CA ILE A 58 14.82 3.06 -12.45
C ILE A 58 15.73 4.05 -13.15
N TYR A 59 16.38 4.91 -12.38
CA TYR A 59 17.40 5.81 -12.87
C TYR A 59 18.46 6.01 -11.78
N GLN A 60 19.74 5.92 -12.13
CA GLN A 60 20.87 6.12 -11.20
C GLN A 60 20.75 5.33 -9.88
N GLN A 61 20.37 4.05 -9.93
CA GLN A 61 20.19 3.20 -8.74
C GLN A 61 19.08 3.67 -7.78
N GLN A 62 18.10 4.42 -8.30
CA GLN A 62 16.93 4.85 -7.57
C GLN A 62 15.66 4.48 -8.34
N TYR A 63 14.64 4.03 -7.63
CA TYR A 63 13.30 3.85 -8.18
C TYR A 63 12.53 5.15 -8.07
N TYR A 64 12.06 5.68 -9.19
CA TYR A 64 11.12 6.79 -9.26
C TYR A 64 9.73 6.21 -9.47
N ILE A 65 8.89 6.37 -8.47
CA ILE A 65 7.54 5.81 -8.43
C ILE A 65 6.55 6.96 -8.43
N THR A 66 5.56 6.86 -9.31
CA THR A 66 4.42 7.76 -9.34
C THR A 66 3.14 6.96 -9.24
N ALA A 67 2.17 7.45 -8.48
CA ALA A 67 0.88 6.79 -8.32
C ALA A 67 -0.23 7.83 -8.14
N ILE A 68 -1.46 7.38 -8.33
CA ILE A 68 -2.66 8.17 -8.09
C ILE A 68 -3.41 7.55 -6.93
N CYS A 69 -3.80 8.36 -5.95
CA CYS A 69 -4.69 7.94 -4.88
C CYS A 69 -6.04 8.65 -5.01
N ILE A 70 -7.10 7.87 -5.12
CA ILE A 70 -8.47 8.38 -5.11
C ILE A 70 -8.89 8.52 -3.65
N PRO A 71 -9.39 9.68 -3.20
CA PRO A 71 -9.84 9.86 -1.83
C PRO A 71 -11.11 9.05 -1.54
N GLU A 72 -11.28 8.68 -0.28
CA GLU A 72 -12.44 7.89 0.20
C GLU A 72 -13.78 8.55 -0.12
N MET A 73 -13.87 9.88 -0.03
CA MET A 73 -15.14 10.61 -0.09
C MET A 73 -15.40 11.30 -1.44
N LYS A 74 -14.38 11.90 -2.09
CA LYS A 74 -14.56 12.76 -3.27
C LYS A 74 -14.00 12.11 -4.54
N LYS A 75 -14.81 11.31 -5.23
CA LYS A 75 -14.40 10.55 -6.42
C LYS A 75 -13.89 11.41 -7.60
N THR A 76 -14.17 12.71 -7.62
CA THR A 76 -13.69 13.65 -8.65
C THR A 76 -12.28 14.19 -8.40
N LEU A 77 -11.77 14.06 -7.18
CA LEU A 77 -10.43 14.53 -6.81
C LEU A 77 -9.44 13.37 -6.90
N GLN A 78 -8.21 13.65 -7.34
CA GLN A 78 -7.14 12.68 -7.42
C GLN A 78 -5.89 13.26 -6.77
N TYR A 79 -5.25 12.49 -5.89
CA TYR A 79 -3.98 12.88 -5.28
C TYR A 79 -2.83 12.19 -6.02
N HIS A 80 -2.00 12.98 -6.69
CA HIS A 80 -0.76 12.48 -7.26
C HIS A 80 0.27 12.27 -6.15
N ILE A 81 0.88 11.09 -6.14
CA ILE A 81 1.93 10.69 -5.21
C ILE A 81 3.19 10.48 -6.04
N LYS A 82 4.31 11.02 -5.55
CA LYS A 82 5.64 10.74 -6.07
C LYS A 82 6.49 10.22 -4.92
N LEU A 83 7.26 9.17 -5.20
CA LEU A 83 8.05 8.49 -4.20
C LEU A 83 9.35 8.01 -4.84
N ILE A 84 10.47 8.22 -4.15
CA ILE A 84 11.79 7.76 -4.58
C ILE A 84 12.31 6.74 -3.56
N LEU A 85 12.69 5.56 -4.04
CA LEU A 85 13.34 4.51 -3.23
C LEU A 85 14.79 4.31 -3.67
N GLY A 86 15.66 4.02 -2.71
CA GLY A 86 16.97 3.43 -3.03
C GLY A 86 16.83 2.02 -3.58
N GLN A 87 17.56 1.68 -4.64
CA GLN A 87 17.43 0.37 -5.27
C GLN A 87 17.90 -0.78 -4.37
N ASP A 88 18.97 -0.58 -3.60
CA ASP A 88 19.56 -1.63 -2.76
C ASP A 88 18.92 -1.71 -1.38
N SER A 89 18.75 -0.56 -0.71
CA SER A 89 18.25 -0.51 0.67
C SER A 89 16.73 -0.53 0.77
N GLY A 90 16.02 -0.10 -0.29
CA GLY A 90 14.58 0.10 -0.27
C GLY A 90 14.12 1.23 0.67
N ASP A 91 15.03 2.12 1.08
CA ASP A 91 14.70 3.28 1.90
C ASP A 91 14.00 4.36 1.07
N ILE A 92 13.02 5.02 1.68
CA ILE A 92 12.32 6.16 1.07
C ILE A 92 13.18 7.41 1.24
N SER A 93 13.78 7.88 0.15
CA SER A 93 14.60 9.10 0.14
C SER A 93 13.75 10.36 -0.02
N HIS A 94 12.68 10.26 -0.81
CA HIS A 94 11.77 11.37 -1.09
C HIS A 94 10.34 10.86 -1.19
N ALA A 95 9.40 11.58 -0.60
CA ALA A 95 7.98 11.32 -0.78
C ALA A 95 7.18 12.61 -0.79
N GLU A 96 6.34 12.76 -1.80
CA GLU A 96 5.48 13.91 -2.02
C GLU A 96 4.07 13.40 -2.35
N CYS A 97 3.04 14.05 -1.79
CA CYS A 97 1.66 13.82 -2.16
C CYS A 97 0.91 15.15 -2.27
N GLY A 98 0.05 15.27 -3.28
CA GLY A 98 -0.78 16.46 -3.50
C GLY A 98 -1.85 16.76 -2.43
N CYS A 99 -1.87 16.01 -1.32
CA CYS A 99 -2.75 16.30 -0.19
C CYS A 99 -2.06 17.25 0.81
N PRO A 100 -2.79 18.08 1.58
CA PRO A 100 -2.20 19.05 2.49
C PRO A 100 -1.20 18.46 3.50
N ALA A 101 -1.44 17.23 3.97
CA ALA A 101 -0.57 16.54 4.92
C ALA A 101 0.69 15.91 4.30
N GLY A 102 0.74 15.80 2.97
CA GLY A 102 1.84 15.16 2.23
C GLY A 102 2.64 16.12 1.36
N LEU A 103 2.42 17.43 1.51
CA LEU A 103 3.17 18.45 0.79
C LEU A 103 4.61 18.51 1.28
N GLY A 104 5.54 18.64 0.32
CA GLY A 104 6.98 18.76 0.57
C GLY A 104 7.76 17.47 0.30
N PRO A 105 9.11 17.55 0.37
CA PRO A 105 9.98 16.45 -0.06
C PRO A 105 10.04 15.26 0.92
N SER A 106 9.60 15.45 2.17
CA SER A 106 9.56 14.45 3.23
C SER A 106 8.15 14.26 3.78
N GLY A 107 7.15 14.21 2.89
CA GLY A 107 5.75 14.07 3.24
C GLY A 107 5.41 12.72 3.87
N SER A 108 4.54 12.71 4.89
CA SER A 108 4.08 11.49 5.58
C SER A 108 2.57 11.48 5.74
N CYS A 109 1.85 11.31 4.64
CA CYS A 109 0.40 11.20 4.67
C CYS A 109 -0.07 9.74 4.61
N LYS A 110 -1.36 9.52 4.92
CA LYS A 110 -2.00 8.20 4.81
C LYS A 110 -1.96 7.63 3.38
N HIS A 111 -1.90 8.49 2.35
CA HIS A 111 -1.84 8.06 0.95
C HIS A 111 -0.45 7.52 0.58
N ILE A 112 0.62 8.17 1.04
CA ILE A 112 2.02 7.69 0.87
C ILE A 112 2.18 6.34 1.59
N ALA A 113 1.64 6.21 2.80
CA ALA A 113 1.62 4.94 3.51
C ALA A 113 0.85 3.84 2.75
N ALA A 114 -0.30 4.17 2.16
CA ALA A 114 -1.09 3.23 1.37
C ALA A 114 -0.35 2.77 0.11
N LEU A 115 0.39 3.68 -0.57
CA LEU A 115 1.29 3.31 -1.66
C LEU A 115 2.41 2.40 -1.15
N GLY A 116 2.98 2.66 0.03
CA GLY A 116 3.97 1.80 0.66
C GLY A 116 3.48 0.36 0.86
N TYR A 117 2.24 0.18 1.33
CA TYR A 117 1.63 -1.17 1.42
C TYR A 117 1.50 -1.84 0.06
N ALA A 118 1.14 -1.09 -1.00
CA ALA A 118 1.06 -1.64 -2.35
C ALA A 118 2.43 -2.09 -2.88
N LEU A 119 3.49 -1.34 -2.58
CA LEU A 119 4.85 -1.69 -2.97
C LEU A 119 5.39 -2.90 -2.20
N GLU A 120 5.08 -2.99 -0.90
CA GLU A 120 5.45 -4.16 -0.10
C GLU A 120 4.73 -5.40 -0.58
N GLU A 121 3.42 -5.32 -0.86
CA GLU A 121 2.67 -6.45 -1.39
C GLU A 121 3.19 -6.86 -2.77
N TYR A 122 3.52 -5.89 -3.63
CA TYR A 122 4.13 -6.18 -4.93
C TYR A 122 5.47 -6.90 -4.80
N ALA A 123 6.37 -6.41 -3.93
CA ALA A 123 7.66 -7.05 -3.67
C ALA A 123 7.46 -8.49 -3.14
N ARG A 124 6.56 -8.67 -2.17
CA ARG A 124 6.21 -9.98 -1.61
C ARG A 124 5.66 -10.95 -2.66
N ILE A 125 4.75 -10.48 -3.52
CA ILE A 125 4.15 -11.29 -4.59
C ILE A 125 5.19 -11.64 -5.66
N ALA A 126 6.05 -10.69 -6.05
CA ALA A 126 7.11 -10.94 -7.03
C ALA A 126 8.11 -12.01 -6.57
N HIS A 127 8.32 -12.15 -5.26
CA HIS A 127 9.13 -13.21 -4.66
C HIS A 127 8.36 -14.52 -4.40
N THR A 128 7.05 -14.57 -4.69
CA THR A 128 6.22 -15.76 -4.51
C THR A 128 5.92 -16.40 -5.88
N PRO A 129 6.49 -17.57 -6.20
CA PRO A 129 6.49 -18.11 -7.57
C PRO A 129 5.13 -18.57 -8.15
N ASP A 130 4.04 -18.60 -7.38
CA ASP A 130 2.78 -19.22 -7.80
C ASP A 130 1.58 -18.25 -7.77
N GLN A 131 1.54 -17.27 -8.67
CA GLN A 131 0.30 -16.54 -8.95
C GLN A 131 -0.43 -17.20 -10.12
N VAL A 132 -1.23 -18.23 -9.81
CA VAL A 132 -2.11 -18.86 -10.79
C VAL A 132 -3.19 -17.84 -11.19
N SER A 133 -3.28 -17.50 -12.48
CA SER A 133 -4.31 -16.56 -12.95
C SER A 133 -5.71 -17.07 -12.58
N CYS A 134 -6.66 -16.17 -12.35
CA CYS A 134 -8.04 -16.54 -12.03
C CYS A 134 -8.73 -17.37 -13.11
N THR A 135 -8.21 -17.37 -14.35
CA THR A 135 -8.67 -18.20 -15.48
C THR A 135 -8.03 -19.58 -15.52
N SER A 136 -6.87 -19.77 -14.90
CA SER A 136 -6.23 -21.08 -14.74
C SER A 136 -6.87 -21.92 -13.62
N GLN A 137 -7.75 -21.31 -12.82
CA GLN A 137 -8.56 -21.99 -11.81
C GLN A 137 -9.99 -22.18 -12.32
N LEU A 138 -10.66 -23.25 -11.89
CA LEU A 138 -12.07 -23.45 -12.22
C LEU A 138 -12.92 -22.25 -11.79
N GLN A 139 -13.88 -21.87 -12.64
CA GLN A 139 -14.84 -20.81 -12.37
C GLN A 139 -15.56 -21.05 -11.02
N THR A 140 -15.27 -20.20 -10.03
CA THR A 140 -15.84 -20.29 -8.68
C THR A 140 -17.20 -19.61 -8.53
N TRP A 141 -17.64 -18.80 -9.51
CA TRP A 141 -18.95 -18.15 -9.47
C TRP A 141 -20.12 -19.14 -9.32
N ASN A 142 -20.00 -20.32 -9.93
CA ASN A 142 -21.02 -21.37 -9.87
C ASN A 142 -20.87 -22.28 -8.64
N GLN A 143 -19.82 -22.12 -7.83
CA GLN A 143 -19.68 -22.87 -6.59
C GLN A 143 -20.36 -22.09 -5.45
N PRO A 144 -21.51 -22.57 -4.93
CA PRO A 144 -22.13 -21.95 -3.77
C PRO A 144 -21.13 -22.01 -2.61
N ARG A 145 -20.83 -20.83 -2.05
CA ARG A 145 -19.90 -20.71 -0.93
C ARG A 145 -20.46 -21.52 0.24
N LYS A 146 -19.69 -22.48 0.78
CA LYS A 146 -20.06 -23.15 2.04
C LYS A 146 -20.27 -22.06 3.10
N ARG A 147 -21.49 -21.93 3.61
CA ARG A 147 -21.79 -21.01 4.70
C ARG A 147 -21.17 -21.58 5.97
N VAL A 148 -20.08 -20.97 6.41
CA VAL A 148 -19.37 -21.34 7.66
C VAL A 148 -20.04 -20.71 8.89
N LEU A 149 -20.95 -19.75 8.69
CA LEU A 149 -21.62 -19.04 9.77
C LEU A 149 -23.06 -19.54 9.91
N GLU A 150 -23.39 -19.95 11.13
CA GLU A 150 -24.76 -20.18 11.58
C GLU A 150 -25.54 -18.85 11.51
N PRO A 151 -26.81 -18.86 11.08
CA PRO A 151 -27.68 -17.70 11.18
C PRO A 151 -27.72 -17.22 12.65
N SER A 152 -27.43 -15.93 12.86
CA SER A 152 -27.54 -15.30 14.16
C SER A 152 -28.37 -14.03 14.04
N GLU A 153 -29.03 -13.65 15.12
CA GLU A 153 -29.75 -12.39 15.19
C GLU A 153 -28.81 -11.22 14.89
N VAL A 154 -29.35 -10.17 14.24
CA VAL A 154 -28.57 -8.99 13.85
C VAL A 154 -27.82 -8.38 15.04
N VAL A 155 -28.40 -8.49 16.24
CA VAL A 155 -27.83 -8.01 17.51
C VAL A 155 -26.52 -8.71 17.88
N ASN A 156 -26.34 -9.97 17.46
CA ASN A 156 -25.19 -10.81 17.78
C ASN A 156 -24.06 -10.71 16.73
N ILE A 157 -24.24 -9.91 15.67
CA ILE A 157 -23.23 -9.73 14.63
C ILE A 157 -22.12 -8.80 15.15
N LYS A 158 -20.91 -9.36 15.30
CA LYS A 158 -19.71 -8.57 15.67
C LYS A 158 -19.06 -7.99 14.42
N PHE A 159 -19.11 -6.67 14.27
CA PHE A 159 -18.35 -5.96 13.23
C PHE A 159 -16.90 -5.77 13.67
N ILE A 160 -15.97 -6.48 13.04
CA ILE A 160 -14.53 -6.38 13.35
C ILE A 160 -13.86 -5.53 12.28
N LYS A 161 -13.15 -4.47 12.71
CA LYS A 161 -12.31 -3.66 11.82
C LYS A 161 -11.06 -4.43 11.43
N LEU A 162 -10.76 -4.51 10.13
CA LEU A 162 -9.54 -5.12 9.62
C LEU A 162 -8.33 -4.19 9.89
N GLU A 163 -7.28 -4.74 10.47
CA GLU A 163 -5.99 -4.06 10.71
C GLU A 163 -4.85 -4.98 10.24
N HIS A 164 -3.81 -4.39 9.66
CA HIS A 164 -2.63 -5.15 9.19
C HIS A 164 -1.95 -5.89 10.35
N GLY A 165 -1.57 -7.15 10.12
CA GLY A 165 -0.85 -7.99 11.10
C GLY A 165 -1.68 -8.55 12.25
N LYS A 166 -2.98 -8.23 12.35
CA LYS A 166 -3.87 -8.83 13.36
C LYS A 166 -4.67 -9.98 12.76
N SER A 167 -4.47 -11.18 13.28
CA SER A 167 -5.32 -12.33 12.93
C SER A 167 -6.75 -12.12 13.43
N LYS A 168 -7.73 -12.63 12.69
CA LYS A 168 -9.14 -12.60 13.09
C LYS A 168 -9.28 -13.36 14.41
N ARG A 169 -9.69 -12.68 15.49
CA ARG A 169 -10.32 -13.38 16.62
C ARG A 169 -11.74 -13.72 16.18
N LEU A 170 -11.91 -14.96 15.72
CA LEU A 170 -13.21 -15.60 15.52
C LEU A 170 -13.86 -15.81 16.89
#